data_AF-A0A1Q5TGS0-F1
#
_entry.id   AF-A0A1Q5TGS0-F1
#
_cell.length_a   1.000
_cell.length_b   1.000
_cell.length_c   1.000
_cell.angle_alpha   90.00
_cell.angle_beta   90.00
_cell.angle_gamma   90.00
#
_symmetry.space_group_name_H-M   'P 1'
#
loop_
_entity.id
_entity.type
_entity.pdbx_description
1 polymer ?
#
loop_
_entity_poly.entity_id
_entity_poly.type
_entity_poly.pdbx_seq_one_letter_code
_entity_poly.pdbx_strand_id
1 'polypeptide(L)'
;MGHWDDEIRDQTICSIQEEKERVLGLRVEVLSRENEIVLGEESLHGLTVASDDKSYAGYRRELLRVAIQQTRDFFSRHLKAA
;
A
#
# COMPACT_ATOMS: atom_id res chain seq x y z
N MET A 1 -28.19 -14.66 7.01
CA MET A 1 -26.94 -14.15 6.40
C MET A 1 -26.11 -13.59 7.53
N GLY A 2 -24.94 -14.17 7.87
CA GLY A 2 -24.12 -13.60 8.95
C GLY A 2 -23.08 -14.48 9.64
N HIS A 3 -22.68 -15.64 9.11
CA HIS A 3 -21.62 -16.47 9.73
C HIS A 3 -20.37 -16.69 8.88
N TRP A 4 -20.41 -16.32 7.59
CA TRP A 4 -19.26 -16.46 6.71
C TRP A 4 -18.11 -15.52 7.11
N ASP A 5 -18.43 -14.31 7.60
CA ASP A 5 -17.43 -13.34 8.03
C ASP A 5 -16.74 -13.73 9.35
N ASP A 6 -17.45 -14.41 10.26
CA ASP A 6 -16.87 -14.88 11.53
C ASP A 6 -15.88 -16.02 11.30
N GLU A 7 -16.21 -16.99 10.44
CA GLU A 7 -15.35 -18.13 10.13
C GLU A 7 -14.06 -17.69 9.42
N ILE A 8 -14.17 -16.78 8.45
CA ILE A 8 -13.01 -16.21 7.74
C ILE A 8 -12.13 -15.40 8.71
N ARG A 9 -12.73 -14.61 9.60
CA ARG A 9 -12.01 -13.85 10.62
C ARG A 9 -11.23 -14.78 11.55
N ASP A 10 -11.90 -15.79 12.10
CA ASP A 10 -11.31 -16.69 13.09
C ASP A 10 -10.19 -17.51 12.43
N GLN A 11 -10.37 -17.95 11.18
CA GLN A 11 -9.34 -18.62 10.40
C GLN A 11 -8.12 -17.72 10.11
N THR A 12 -8.35 -16.44 9.82
CA THR A 12 -7.27 -15.46 9.64
C THR A 12 -6.51 -15.24 10.94
N ILE A 13 -7.21 -15.11 12.08
CA ILE A 13 -6.58 -14.96 13.40
C ILE A 13 -5.71 -16.18 13.72
N CYS A 14 -6.23 -17.39 13.55
CA CYS A 14 -5.45 -18.62 13.78
C CYS A 14 -4.23 -18.68 12.86
N SER A 15 -4.37 -18.35 11.57
CA SER A 15 -3.25 -18.38 10.61
C SER A 15 -2.14 -17.40 10.95
N ILE A 16 -2.48 -16.23 11.51
CA ILE A 16 -1.51 -15.25 12.03
C ILE A 16 -0.84 -15.78 13.31
N GLN A 17 -1.61 -16.35 14.25
CA GLN A 17 -1.06 -16.92 15.49
C GLN A 17 -0.13 -18.10 15.23
N GLU A 18 -0.39 -18.88 14.19
CA GLU A 18 0.43 -20.01 13.75
C GLU A 18 1.60 -19.60 12.82
N GLU A 19 1.84 -18.31 12.64
CA GLU A 19 2.92 -17.74 11.80
C GLU A 19 2.85 -18.15 10.31
N LYS A 20 1.70 -18.66 9.85
CA LYS A 20 1.46 -19.04 8.44
C LYS A 20 1.21 -17.83 7.57
N GLU A 21 0.53 -16.83 8.14
CA GLU A 21 0.24 -15.56 7.52
C GLU A 21 0.72 -14.40 8.39
N ARG A 22 0.88 -13.24 7.76
CA ARG A 22 1.22 -12.00 8.46
C ARG A 22 0.48 -10.83 7.87
N VAL A 23 0.28 -9.82 8.71
CA VAL A 23 -0.31 -8.54 8.31
C VAL A 23 0.81 -7.53 8.06
N LEU A 24 0.76 -6.83 6.93
CA LEU A 24 1.71 -5.78 6.62
C LEU A 24 1.04 -4.55 6.01
N GLY A 25 1.79 -3.44 6.01
CA GLY A 25 1.48 -2.23 5.25
C GLY A 25 2.56 -1.94 4.22
N LEU A 26 2.16 -1.40 3.08
CA LEU A 26 3.04 -0.87 2.04
C LEU A 26 2.82 0.64 1.93
N ARG A 27 3.91 1.39 1.82
CA ARG A 27 3.90 2.83 1.61
C ARG A 27 4.90 3.17 0.51
N VAL A 28 4.51 4.02 -0.42
CA VAL A 28 5.36 4.56 -1.47
C VAL A 28 5.30 6.07 -1.41
N GLU A 29 6.47 6.70 -1.44
CA GLU A 29 6.61 8.15 -1.46
C GLU A 29 7.51 8.53 -2.63
N VAL A 30 7.14 9.57 -3.36
CA VAL A 30 7.98 10.23 -4.35
C VAL A 30 8.48 11.51 -3.74
N LEU A 31 9.79 11.61 -3.52
CA LEU A 31 10.42 12.75 -2.88
C LEU A 31 11.05 13.68 -3.92
N SER A 32 10.96 14.98 -3.66
CA SER A 32 11.79 15.98 -4.32
C SER A 32 13.25 15.78 -3.93
N ARG A 33 14.12 15.71 -4.92
CA ARG A 33 15.56 15.51 -4.69
C ARG A 33 16.21 16.68 -3.95
N GLU A 34 15.68 17.89 -4.11
CA GLU A 34 16.33 19.11 -3.64
C GLU A 34 16.09 19.39 -2.16
N ASN A 35 14.93 18.99 -1.63
CA ASN A 35 14.45 19.37 -0.32
C ASN A 35 13.70 18.26 0.42
N GLU A 36 13.70 17.03 -0.12
CA GLU A 36 13.07 15.85 0.46
C GLU A 36 11.57 16.00 0.73
N ILE A 37 10.90 16.96 0.07
CA ILE A 37 9.46 17.15 0.17
C ILE A 37 8.75 16.02 -0.57
N VAL A 38 7.69 15.47 0.04
CA VAL A 38 6.81 14.48 -0.58
C VAL A 38 5.97 15.15 -1.69
N LEU A 39 6.17 14.70 -2.92
CA LEU A 39 5.45 15.17 -4.12
C LEU A 39 4.23 14.29 -4.46
N GLY A 40 4.26 13.05 -4.00
CA GLY A 40 3.17 12.09 -4.14
C GLY A 40 3.38 10.91 -3.22
N GLU A 41 2.29 10.36 -2.69
CA GLU A 41 2.31 9.32 -1.69
C GLU A 41 1.10 8.41 -1.85
N GLU A 42 1.30 7.11 -1.67
CA GLU A 42 0.20 6.16 -1.57
C GLU A 42 0.54 5.06 -0.56
N SER A 43 -0.48 4.61 0.18
CA SER A 43 -0.32 3.55 1.16
C SER A 43 -1.45 2.53 1.11
N LEU A 44 -1.10 1.29 1.43
CA LEU A 44 -2.04 0.18 1.56
C LEU A 44 -1.75 -0.56 2.86
N HIS A 45 -2.76 -0.68 3.70
CA HIS A 45 -2.67 -1.28 5.03
C HIS A 45 -3.58 -2.49 5.15
N GLY A 46 -3.27 -3.38 6.09
CA GLY A 46 -4.10 -4.56 6.37
C GLY A 46 -3.95 -5.68 5.33
N LEU A 47 -2.81 -5.74 4.64
CA LEU A 47 -2.53 -6.84 3.72
C LEU A 47 -2.18 -8.10 4.51
N THR A 48 -3.06 -9.10 4.44
CA THR A 48 -2.75 -10.46 4.88
C THR A 48 -2.05 -11.18 3.73
N VAL A 49 -0.86 -11.69 3.99
CA VAL A 49 -0.08 -12.48 3.02
C VAL A 49 0.52 -13.71 3.70
N ALA A 50 0.80 -14.74 2.93
CA ALA A 50 1.59 -15.86 3.41
C ALA A 50 2.95 -15.37 3.93
N SER A 51 3.44 -15.95 5.02
CA SER A 51 4.66 -15.51 5.69
C SER A 51 5.90 -15.58 4.76
N ASP A 52 5.92 -16.52 3.82
CA ASP A 52 6.99 -16.71 2.85
C ASP A 52 6.83 -15.91 1.55
N ASP A 53 5.65 -15.31 1.30
CA ASP A 53 5.41 -14.48 0.13
C ASP A 53 6.12 -13.11 0.29
N LYS A 54 7.11 -12.88 -0.58
CA LYS A 54 7.87 -11.63 -0.69
C LYS A 54 7.59 -10.89 -2.01
N SER A 55 6.69 -11.43 -2.83
CA SER A 55 6.53 -11.01 -4.20
C SER A 55 5.92 -9.61 -4.28
N TYR A 56 4.95 -9.24 -3.42
CA TYR A 56 4.28 -7.93 -3.30
C TYR A 56 4.05 -7.12 -4.61
N ALA A 57 4.17 -7.74 -5.78
CA ALA A 57 4.64 -7.04 -6.98
C ALA A 57 3.51 -6.24 -7.62
N GLY A 58 2.29 -6.80 -7.58
CA GLY A 58 1.07 -6.12 -8.02
C GLY A 58 0.83 -4.84 -7.22
N TYR A 59 0.82 -4.96 -5.88
CA TYR A 59 0.61 -3.81 -5.00
C TYR A 59 1.69 -2.75 -5.16
N ARG A 60 2.98 -3.14 -5.19
CA ARG A 60 4.09 -2.20 -5.38
C ARG A 60 3.95 -1.38 -6.66
N ARG A 61 3.61 -2.02 -7.77
CA ARG A 61 3.47 -1.34 -9.07
C ARG A 61 2.32 -0.34 -9.06
N GLU A 62 1.19 -0.72 -8.49
CA GLU A 62 0.01 0.15 -8.47
C GLU A 62 0.23 1.35 -7.53
N LEU A 63 0.75 1.13 -6.32
CA LEU A 63 1.10 2.21 -5.39
C LEU A 63 2.06 3.22 -6.01
N LEU A 64 3.10 2.73 -6.71
CA LEU A 64 4.06 3.59 -7.41
C LEU A 64 3.41 4.37 -8.55
N ARG A 65 2.54 3.72 -9.33
CA ARG A 65 1.81 4.38 -10.42
C ARG A 65 0.97 5.54 -9.89
N VAL A 66 0.26 5.34 -8.78
CA VAL A 66 -0.57 6.37 -8.15
C VAL A 66 0.28 7.51 -7.62
N ALA A 67 1.34 7.23 -6.87
CA ALA A 67 2.23 8.26 -6.33
C ALA A 67 2.89 9.11 -7.45
N ILE A 68 3.29 8.49 -8.57
CA ILE A 68 3.80 9.21 -9.76
C ILE A 68 2.71 10.08 -10.39
N GLN A 69 1.47 9.60 -10.48
CA GLN A 69 0.36 10.39 -11.02
C GLN A 69 0.07 11.62 -10.14
N GLN A 70 0.04 11.45 -8.81
CA GLN A 70 -0.10 12.58 -7.89
C GLN A 70 1.02 13.60 -8.04
N THR A 71 2.26 13.14 -8.22
CA THR A 71 3.43 14.01 -8.47
C THR A 71 3.25 14.82 -9.76
N ARG A 72 2.76 14.18 -10.83
CA ARG A 72 2.46 14.88 -12.10
C ARG A 72 1.36 15.92 -11.92
N ASP A 73 0.32 15.57 -11.19
CA ASP A 73 -0.79 16.48 -10.91
C ASP A 73 -0.32 17.68 -10.10
N PHE A 74 0.54 17.47 -9.10
CA PHE A 74 1.20 18.52 -8.33
C PHE A 74 1.91 19.52 -9.25
N PHE A 75 2.81 19.05 -10.13
CA PHE A 75 3.51 19.94 -11.07
C PHE A 75 2.56 20.62 -12.05
N SER A 76 1.54 19.91 -12.55
CA SER A 76 0.59 20.48 -13.51
C SER A 76 -0.21 21.66 -12.94
N ARG A 77 -0.53 21.62 -11.64
CA ARG A 77 -1.25 22.69 -10.93
C ARG A 77 -0.33 23.88 -10.64
N HIS A 78 0.90 23.62 -10.22
CA HIS A 78 1.84 24.67 -9.80
C HIS A 78 2.58 25.33 -10.97
N LEU A 79 2.83 24.63 -12.07
CA LEU A 79 3.45 25.21 -13.29
C LEU A 79 2.47 26.00 -14.16
N LYS A 80 1.15 25.75 -14.04
CA LYS A 80 0.13 26.58 -14.71
C LYS A 80 -0.22 27.86 -13.95
N ALA A 81 0.25 27.99 -12.71
CA ALA A 81 -0.02 29.13 -11.84
C ALA A 81 1.11 30.19 -11.84
N ALA A 82 2.17 29.96 -12.62
CA ALA A 82 3.31 30.86 -12.82
C ALA A 82 3.38 31.34 -14.26
#